data_AF-A0A7U9RXT5-F1
#
_entry.id   AF-A0A7U9RXT5-F1
#
_cell.length_a   1.000
_cell.length_b   1.000
_cell.length_c   1.000
_cell.angle_alpha   90.00
_cell.angle_beta   90.00
_cell.angle_gamma   90.00
#
_symmetry.space_group_name_H-M   'P 1'
#
loop_
_entity.id
_entity.type
_entity.pdbx_description
1 polymer ?
#
loop_
_entity_poly.entity_id
_entity_poly.type
_entity_poly.pdbx_seq_one_letter_code
_entity_poly.pdbx_strand_id
1 'polypeptide(L)'
;MAYNHGLEDRKWRICKEAEEKVLREHGVNEAVIEQIRMEDRADFNSNRRFYRWTSDFGEYLEGMADAEQQAEPNSVADLLDEIEDEKLYQALLTVDKHTLLILLLKM
;
A
#
# COMPACT_ATOMS: atom_id res chain seq x y z
N MET A 1 -7.58 -4.46 4.98
CA MET A 1 -8.30 -5.75 5.10
C MET A 1 -7.52 -6.80 4.34
N ALA A 2 -7.10 -7.88 4.99
CA ALA A 2 -6.36 -8.96 4.32
C ALA A 2 -7.30 -9.84 3.47
N TYR A 3 -6.88 -10.21 2.27
CA TYR A 3 -7.64 -11.05 1.34
C TYR A 3 -7.81 -12.48 1.90
N ASN A 4 -9.06 -12.89 2.22
CA ASN A 4 -9.35 -14.23 2.73
C ASN A 4 -9.68 -15.21 1.59
N HIS A 5 -8.64 -15.91 1.13
CA HIS A 5 -8.72 -16.86 0.03
C HIS A 5 -9.75 -17.98 0.26
N GLY A 6 -9.88 -18.49 1.49
CA GLY A 6 -10.77 -19.61 1.78
C GLY A 6 -12.26 -19.24 1.66
N LEU A 7 -12.61 -18.00 1.98
CA LEU A 7 -13.97 -17.49 1.78
C LEU A 7 -14.26 -17.25 0.29
N GLU A 8 -13.31 -16.67 -0.43
CA GLU A 8 -13.47 -16.40 -1.86
C GLU A 8 -13.54 -17.68 -2.71
N ASP A 9 -12.74 -18.71 -2.39
CA ASP A 9 -12.81 -20.02 -3.07
C ASP A 9 -14.19 -20.69 -2.87
N ARG A 10 -14.80 -20.54 -1.69
CA ARG A 10 -16.14 -21.08 -1.41
C ARG A 10 -17.21 -20.36 -2.23
N LYS A 11 -17.16 -19.03 -2.29
CA LYS A 11 -18.08 -18.23 -3.11
C LYS A 11 -17.93 -18.57 -4.59
N TRP A 12 -16.69 -18.69 -5.06
CA TRP A 12 -16.39 -19.05 -6.45
C TRP A 12 -16.96 -20.42 -6.82
N ARG A 13 -16.81 -21.43 -5.96
CA ARG A 13 -17.37 -22.77 -6.21
C ARG A 13 -18.90 -22.75 -6.32
N ILE A 14 -19.58 -22.07 -5.40
CA ILE A 14 -21.05 -21.96 -5.41
C ILE A 14 -21.52 -21.25 -6.68
N CYS A 15 -20.85 -20.17 -7.07
CA CYS A 15 -21.16 -19.44 -8.29
C CYS A 15 -20.96 -20.31 -9.54
N LYS A 16 -19.83 -21.03 -9.63
CA LYS A 16 -19.53 -21.90 -10.77
C LYS A 16 -20.44 -23.11 -10.87
N GLU A 17 -20.82 -23.73 -9.76
CA GLU A 17 -21.80 -24.82 -9.76
C GLU A 17 -23.17 -24.37 -10.30
N ALA A 18 -23.61 -23.16 -9.97
CA ALA A 18 -24.84 -22.58 -10.51
C ALA A 18 -24.72 -22.28 -12.02
N GLU A 19 -23.58 -21.72 -12.45
CA GLU A 19 -23.30 -21.42 -13.86
C GLU A 19 -23.24 -22.69 -14.72
N GLU A 20 -22.48 -23.71 -14.32
CA GLU A 20 -22.39 -24.99 -15.03
C GLU A 20 -23.76 -25.68 -15.14
N LYS A 21 -24.59 -25.58 -14.09
CA LYS A 21 -25.96 -26.11 -14.11
C LYS A 21 -26.81 -25.41 -15.18
N VAL A 22 -26.74 -24.09 -15.27
CA VAL A 22 -27.45 -23.32 -16.30
C VAL A 22 -26.95 -23.67 -17.71
N LEU A 23 -25.64 -23.84 -17.89
CA LEU A 23 -25.06 -24.23 -19.18
C LEU A 23 -25.52 -25.62 -19.64
N ARG A 24 -25.62 -26.57 -18.71
CA ARG A 24 -26.19 -27.90 -18.99
C ARG A 24 -27.67 -27.84 -19.35
N GLU A 25 -28.45 -27.01 -18.65
CA GLU A 25 -29.87 -26.78 -18.98
C GLU A 25 -30.05 -26.18 -20.39
N HIS A 26 -29.09 -25.37 -20.85
CA HIS A 26 -29.09 -24.80 -22.20
C HIS A 26 -28.50 -25.74 -23.28
N GLY A 27 -28.13 -26.97 -22.92
CA GLY A 27 -27.64 -27.97 -23.86
C GLY A 27 -26.21 -27.72 -24.37
N VAL A 28 -25.40 -26.97 -23.62
CA VAL A 28 -23.97 -26.78 -23.95
C VAL A 28 -23.21 -28.10 -23.79
N ASN A 29 -22.29 -28.38 -24.71
CA ASN A 29 -21.45 -29.58 -24.64
C ASN A 29 -20.58 -29.58 -23.38
N GLU A 30 -20.51 -30.73 -22.69
CA GLU A 30 -19.74 -30.87 -21.45
C GLU A 30 -18.26 -30.51 -21.63
N ALA A 31 -17.66 -30.83 -22.79
CA ALA A 31 -16.27 -30.46 -23.11
C ALA A 31 -16.04 -28.94 -23.12
N VAL A 32 -17.03 -28.16 -23.53
CA VAL A 32 -16.96 -26.68 -23.53
C VAL A 32 -17.09 -26.17 -22.10
N ILE A 33 -17.96 -26.79 -21.30
CA ILE A 33 -18.12 -26.45 -19.87
C ILE A 33 -16.83 -26.72 -19.10
N GLU A 34 -16.17 -27.85 -19.35
CA GLU A 34 -14.87 -28.18 -18.74
C GLU A 34 -13.77 -27.19 -19.15
N GLN A 35 -13.74 -26.79 -20.42
CA GLN A 35 -12.77 -25.80 -20.90
C GLN A 35 -12.98 -24.43 -20.22
N ILE A 36 -14.23 -23.96 -20.15
CA ILE A 36 -14.60 -22.72 -19.44
C ILE A 36 -14.15 -22.80 -17.97
N ARG A 37 -14.42 -23.91 -17.29
CA ARG A 37 -14.01 -24.12 -15.89
C ARG A 37 -12.49 -24.03 -15.70
N MET A 38 -11.70 -24.56 -16.64
CA MET A 38 -10.24 -24.49 -16.60
C MET A 38 -9.73 -23.06 -16.80
N GLU A 39 -10.29 -22.34 -17.78
CA GLU A 39 -9.96 -20.93 -18.06
C GLU A 39 -10.31 -20.04 -16.87
N ASP A 40 -11.53 -20.17 -16.34
CA ASP A 40 -11.98 -19.44 -15.15
C ASP A 40 -11.12 -19.71 -13.91
N ARG A 41 -10.63 -20.94 -13.75
CA ARG A 41 -9.74 -21.29 -12.63
C ARG A 41 -8.37 -20.63 -12.80
N ALA A 42 -7.87 -20.51 -14.03
CA ALA A 42 -6.62 -19.81 -14.31
C ALA A 42 -6.75 -18.30 -14.02
N ASP A 43 -7.88 -17.69 -14.37
CA ASP A 43 -8.18 -16.29 -14.07
C ASP A 43 -8.34 -16.03 -12.58
N PHE A 44 -9.08 -16.90 -11.88
CA PHE A 44 -9.22 -16.81 -10.41
C PHE A 44 -7.85 -16.90 -9.70
N ASN A 45 -6.98 -17.80 -10.16
CA ASN A 45 -5.62 -17.94 -9.64
C ASN A 45 -4.73 -16.73 -9.96
N SER A 46 -4.94 -16.07 -11.11
CA SER A 46 -4.21 -14.87 -11.51
C SER A 46 -4.64 -13.65 -10.68
N ASN A 47 -5.94 -13.48 -10.44
CA ASN A 47 -6.47 -12.45 -9.54
C ASN A 47 -5.94 -12.60 -8.11
N ARG A 48 -5.77 -13.83 -7.61
CA ARG A 48 -5.12 -14.08 -6.32
C ARG A 48 -3.68 -13.52 -6.28
N ARG A 49 -2.91 -13.65 -7.36
CA ARG A 49 -1.54 -13.10 -7.42
C ARG A 49 -1.55 -11.59 -7.41
N PHE A 50 -2.52 -10.97 -8.08
CA PHE A 50 -2.72 -9.52 -8.06
C PHE A 50 -3.01 -8.99 -6.66
N TYR A 51 -3.98 -9.57 -5.94
CA TYR A 51 -4.34 -9.12 -4.58
C TYR A 51 -3.24 -9.39 -3.54
N ARG A 52 -2.44 -10.44 -3.71
CA ARG A 52 -1.27 -10.67 -2.86
C ARG A 52 -0.24 -9.56 -3.06
N TRP A 53 0.06 -9.22 -4.31
CA TRP A 53 1.04 -8.18 -4.64
C TRP A 53 0.60 -6.78 -4.19
N THR A 54 -0.68 -6.45 -4.29
CA THR A 54 -1.21 -5.15 -3.80
C THR A 54 -1.23 -5.07 -2.27
N SER A 55 -1.47 -6.18 -1.57
CA SER A 55 -1.38 -6.21 -0.11
C SER A 55 0.06 -5.98 0.37
N ASP A 56 1.04 -6.64 -0.26
CA ASP A 56 2.46 -6.48 0.06
C ASP A 56 2.96 -5.06 -0.26
N PHE A 57 2.45 -4.42 -1.32
CA PHE A 57 2.77 -3.03 -1.67
C PHE A 57 2.18 -2.01 -0.70
N GLY A 58 0.98 -2.25 -0.18
CA GLY A 58 0.34 -1.40 0.82
C GLY A 58 1.13 -1.37 2.12
N GLU A 59 1.56 -2.54 2.62
CA GLU A 59 2.39 -2.64 3.83
C GLU A 59 3.77 -2.01 3.64
N TYR A 60 4.37 -2.11 2.45
CA TYR A 60 5.64 -1.45 2.15
C TYR A 60 5.53 0.08 2.16
N LEU A 61 4.47 0.65 1.59
CA LEU A 61 4.24 2.10 1.58
C LEU A 61 3.88 2.65 2.96
N GLU A 62 3.08 1.90 3.74
CA GLU A 62 2.75 2.26 5.13
C GLU A 62 4.01 2.27 6.00
N GLY A 63 4.91 1.29 5.84
CA GLY A 63 6.21 1.27 6.53
C GLY A 63 7.20 2.35 6.08
N MET A 64 7.06 2.90 4.87
CA MET A 64 7.83 4.08 4.42
C MET A 64 7.25 5.38 4.97
N ALA A 65 5.93 5.51 5.07
CA ALA A 65 5.28 6.68 5.66
C ALA A 65 5.64 6.83 7.16
N ASP A 66 5.79 5.72 7.89
CA ASP A 66 6.24 5.75 9.28
C ASP A 66 7.75 6.08 9.43
N ALA A 67 8.56 5.83 8.41
CA ALA A 67 10.00 6.13 8.42
C ALA A 67 10.31 7.59 8.04
N GLU A 68 9.41 8.28 7.35
CA GLU A 68 9.58 9.67 6.90
C GLU A 68 9.27 10.72 7.98
N GLN A 69 8.77 10.33 9.16
CA GLN A 69 8.69 11.23 10.33
C GLN A 69 10.03 11.37 11.06
N GLN A 70 11.12 11.60 10.33
CA GLN A 70 12.22 12.35 10.93
C GLN A 70 11.79 13.80 10.83
N ALA A 71 11.28 14.33 11.94
CA ALA A 71 10.77 15.69 12.03
C ALA A 71 11.91 16.66 11.67
N GLU A 72 11.90 17.14 10.43
CA GLU A 72 12.64 18.35 10.07
C GLU A 72 12.14 19.48 10.99
N PRO A 73 13.03 20.32 11.54
CA PRO A 73 12.62 21.45 12.37
C PRO A 73 11.79 22.41 11.53
N ASN A 74 10.46 22.36 11.69
CA ASN A 74 9.50 23.18 10.95
C ASN A 74 9.53 24.65 11.40
N SER A 75 10.27 24.97 12.47
CA SER A 75 10.38 26.28 13.08
C SER A 75 11.83 26.63 13.43
N VAL A 76 12.16 27.92 13.41
CA VAL A 76 13.46 28.44 13.85
C VAL A 76 13.73 28.09 15.32
N ALA A 77 12.68 27.94 16.14
CA ALA A 77 12.82 27.53 17.53
C ALA A 77 13.31 26.07 17.63
N ASP A 78 12.73 25.17 16.84
CA ASP A 78 13.11 23.75 16.81
C ASP A 78 14.57 23.60 16.35
N LEU A 79 14.97 24.36 15.32
CA LEU A 79 16.37 24.41 14.86
C LEU A 79 17.33 24.86 15.95
N LEU A 80 16.94 25.83 16.77
CA LEU A 80 17.79 26.34 17.85
C LEU A 80 17.83 25.37 19.05
N ASP A 81 16.76 24.62 19.29
CA ASP A 81 16.67 23.63 20.37
C ASP A 81 17.49 22.36 20.06
N GLU A 82 17.74 22.06 18.78
CA GLU A 82 18.61 20.95 18.35
C GLU A 82 20.12 21.24 18.52
N ILE A 83 20.51 22.49 18.81
CA ILE A 83 21.92 22.88 18.89
C ILE A 83 22.48 22.60 20.28
N GLU A 84 23.34 21.59 20.38
CA GLU A 84 24.02 21.23 21.64
C GLU A 84 25.19 22.19 22.00
N ASP A 85 25.75 22.92 21.03
CA ASP A 85 26.87 23.85 21.26
C ASP A 85 26.37 25.24 21.70
N GLU A 86 26.62 25.58 22.97
CA GLU A 86 26.22 26.85 23.58
C GLU A 86 26.80 28.09 22.88
N LYS A 87 28.01 28.01 22.33
CA LYS A 87 28.63 29.15 21.62
C LYS A 87 27.97 29.38 20.27
N LEU A 88 27.61 28.29 19.58
CA LEU A 88 26.90 28.36 18.31
C LEU A 88 25.47 28.89 18.51
N TYR A 89 24.79 28.44 19.56
CA TYR A 89 23.46 28.94 19.95
C TYR A 89 23.47 30.44 20.22
N GLN A 90 24.43 30.93 21.03
CA GLN A 90 24.57 32.36 21.33
C GLN A 90 24.89 33.18 20.07
N ALA A 91 25.71 32.66 19.16
CA ALA A 91 26.00 33.32 17.90
C ALA A 91 24.74 33.43 17.02
N LEU A 92 23.96 32.37 16.89
CA LEU A 92 22.74 32.35 16.07
C LEU A 92 21.63 33.24 16.63
N LEU A 93 21.54 33.41 17.95
CA LEU A 93 20.62 34.38 18.56
C LEU A 93 20.92 35.84 18.18
N THR A 94 22.17 36.16 17.80
CA THR A 94 22.56 37.51 17.39
C THR A 94 22.37 37.79 15.90
N VAL A 95 21.99 36.77 15.13
CA VAL A 95 21.82 36.85 13.67
C VAL A 95 20.40 37.29 13.31
N ASP A 96 20.25 38.01 12.19
CA ASP A 96 18.93 38.46 11.71
C ASP A 96 18.01 37.29 11.34
N LYS A 97 16.71 37.48 11.56
CA LYS A 97 15.65 36.48 11.39
C LYS A 97 15.63 35.88 9.99
N HIS A 98 15.90 36.69 8.96
CA HIS A 98 15.93 36.23 7.56
C HIS A 98 17.03 35.20 7.33
N THR A 99 18.20 35.39 7.95
CA THR A 99 19.34 34.47 7.82
C THR A 99 19.04 33.15 8.52
N LEU A 100 18.36 33.17 9.68
CA LEU A 100 17.92 31.96 10.37
C LEU A 100 16.89 31.17 9.55
N LEU A 101 15.96 31.86 8.88
CA LEU A 101 15.00 31.22 7.96
C LEU A 101 15.68 30.62 6.73
N ILE A 102 16.70 31.28 6.18
CA ILE A 102 17.50 30.75 5.07
C ILE A 102 18.26 29.49 5.49
N LEU A 103 18.79 29.45 6.72
CA LEU A 103 19.44 28.26 7.27
C LEU A 103 18.45 27.10 7.44
N LEU A 104 17.26 27.38 7.98
CA LEU A 104 16.19 26.39 8.14
C LEU A 104 15.74 25.78 6.81
N LEU A 105 15.59 26.59 5.76
CA LEU A 105 15.17 26.14 4.43
C LEU A 105 16.29 25.45 3.62
N LYS A 106 17.54 25.51 4.09
CA LYS A 106 18.71 24.92 3.41
C LYS A 106 19.06 23.54 3.94
N MET A 107 18.62 23.22 5.16
CA MET A 107 18.72 21.89 5.76
C MET A 107 17.82 20.92 5.00
#